data_AF-A0A5E5QHX2-F1
#
_entry.id   AF-A0A5E5QHX2-F1
#
_cell.length_a   1.000
_cell.length_b   1.000
_cell.length_c   1.000
_cell.angle_alpha   90.00
_cell.angle_beta   90.00
_cell.angle_gamma   90.00
#
_symmetry.space_group_name_H-M   'P 1'
#
loop_
_entity.id
_entity.type
_entity.pdbx_description
1 polymer ?
#
loop_
_entity_poly.entity_id
_entity_poly.type
_entity_poly.pdbx_seq_one_letter_code
_entity_poly.pdbx_strand_id
1 'polypeptide(L)'
;GDPVDGLETIGQGNDPLTKVIGQGAQAAIELSYEHFPKATEKTLDLITKVGTQVGNGLDVTVKYIDDKTGNVASAKWNKLGKATQDQIRGGGRILSVIVPAGTAGKIVKGIKEAKALRKLDKLIANGKNNSADWANSQFPEKYGPPYTPGTKVTDFVSDGKTKFVRVVSNKSPQKGQWIMRQSDIKGLTPQQIADKFALENVPTGITSIKPPKGVKIRTGKVNENFDRPGGGTQFQLLDEIKGWSNVTPF
;
A
#
# COMPACT_ATOMS: atom_id res chain seq x y z
N GLY A 1 4.84 -21.66 -1.46
CA GLY A 1 3.65 -21.13 -0.76
C GLY A 1 3.54 -19.66 -1.06
N ASP A 2 2.32 -19.15 -1.23
CA ASP A 2 2.10 -17.73 -1.50
C ASP A 2 2.64 -16.90 -0.31
N PRO A 3 3.56 -15.93 -0.51
CA PRO A 3 4.08 -15.08 0.57
C PRO A 3 2.99 -14.26 1.30
N VAL A 4 1.76 -14.25 0.79
CA VAL A 4 0.55 -13.69 1.40
C VAL A 4 -0.12 -14.63 2.42
N ASP A 5 0.09 -15.95 2.36
CA ASP A 5 -0.43 -16.87 3.40
C ASP A 5 0.20 -16.60 4.77
N GLY A 6 1.45 -16.11 4.79
CA GLY A 6 2.09 -15.65 6.02
C GLY A 6 1.40 -14.44 6.67
N LEU A 7 0.60 -13.66 5.93
CA LEU A 7 -0.22 -12.57 6.48
C LEU A 7 -1.52 -13.07 7.13
N GLU A 8 -1.94 -14.32 6.87
CA GLU A 8 -3.11 -14.89 7.55
C GLU A 8 -2.77 -15.22 9.00
N THR A 9 -1.53 -15.62 9.30
CA THR A 9 -1.12 -15.88 10.68
C THR A 9 -0.86 -14.60 11.47
N ILE A 10 -0.39 -13.53 10.81
CA ILE A 10 0.10 -12.33 11.47
C ILE A 10 -0.97 -11.22 11.49
N GLY A 11 -1.34 -10.77 12.69
CA GLY A 11 -2.38 -9.78 12.93
C GLY A 11 -3.77 -10.36 13.21
N GLN A 12 -3.91 -11.68 13.33
CA GLN A 12 -5.12 -12.33 13.89
C GLN A 12 -5.13 -12.32 15.43
N GLY A 13 -4.06 -11.82 16.07
CA GLY A 13 -3.87 -11.94 17.51
C GLY A 13 -3.22 -13.26 17.92
N ASN A 14 -2.80 -14.08 16.96
CA ASN A 14 -2.19 -15.39 17.22
C ASN A 14 -0.67 -15.39 17.09
N ASP A 15 -0.08 -14.41 16.42
CA ASP A 15 1.38 -14.24 16.34
C ASP A 15 1.95 -13.54 17.59
N PRO A 16 3.20 -13.86 17.99
CA PRO A 16 3.80 -13.36 19.22
C PRO A 16 3.79 -11.84 19.35
N LEU A 17 4.07 -11.11 18.27
CA LEU A 17 4.10 -9.66 18.31
C LEU A 17 2.69 -9.08 18.49
N THR A 18 1.68 -9.58 17.77
CA THR A 18 0.29 -9.11 17.95
C THR A 18 -0.28 -9.53 19.30
N LYS A 19 0.12 -10.68 19.86
CA LYS A 19 -0.25 -11.06 21.25
C LYS A 19 0.33 -10.10 22.26
N VAL A 20 1.63 -9.78 22.15
CA VAL A 20 2.31 -8.87 23.09
C VAL A 20 1.79 -7.43 22.94
N ILE A 21 1.53 -6.98 21.71
CA ILE A 21 0.90 -5.67 21.46
C ILE A 21 -0.56 -5.66 21.96
N GLY A 22 -1.31 -6.75 21.77
CA GLY A 22 -2.69 -6.91 22.22
C GLY A 22 -2.85 -6.95 23.75
N GLN A 23 -1.78 -7.33 24.46
CA GLN A 23 -1.70 -7.28 25.93
C GLN A 23 -1.40 -5.88 26.48
N GLY A 24 -1.29 -4.86 25.63
CA GLY A 24 -1.10 -3.47 26.08
C GLY A 24 0.31 -3.16 26.57
N ALA A 25 1.33 -3.91 26.12
CA ALA A 25 2.71 -3.70 26.53
C ALA A 25 3.16 -2.25 26.24
N GLN A 26 3.39 -1.49 27.31
CA GLN A 26 3.98 -0.14 27.28
C GLN A 26 5.52 -0.16 27.22
N ALA A 27 6.13 -1.36 27.19
CA ALA A 27 7.57 -1.57 27.18
C ALA A 27 8.08 -1.99 25.79
N ALA A 28 9.36 -1.75 25.53
CA ALA A 28 10.02 -2.26 24.33
C ALA A 28 10.03 -3.80 24.34
N ILE A 29 9.76 -4.39 23.18
CA ILE A 29 9.76 -5.84 22.99
C ILE A 29 11.09 -6.20 22.34
N GLU A 30 11.91 -7.01 23.01
CA GLU A 30 13.09 -7.62 22.40
C GLU A 30 12.83 -9.10 22.16
N LEU A 31 12.87 -9.52 20.89
CA LEU A 31 12.81 -10.91 20.49
C LEU A 31 14.22 -11.38 20.14
N SER A 32 14.80 -12.21 21.01
CA SER A 32 16.07 -12.88 20.74
C SER A 32 15.87 -14.07 19.80
N TYR A 33 16.70 -14.16 18.77
CA TYR A 33 16.71 -15.28 17.83
C TYR A 33 17.09 -16.59 18.53
N GLU A 34 18.00 -16.55 19.51
CA GLU A 34 18.43 -17.71 20.29
C GLU A 34 17.25 -18.40 21.00
N HIS A 35 16.37 -17.60 21.60
CA HIS A 35 15.25 -18.10 22.40
C HIS A 35 13.97 -18.26 21.58
N PHE A 36 13.76 -17.42 20.55
CA PHE A 36 12.52 -17.35 19.79
C PHE A 36 12.75 -17.22 18.27
N PRO A 37 13.49 -18.13 17.63
CA PRO A 37 13.97 -17.95 16.24
C PRO A 37 12.82 -17.69 15.26
N LYS A 38 11.79 -18.56 15.28
CA LYS A 38 10.59 -18.42 14.42
C LYS A 38 9.81 -17.13 14.67
N ALA A 39 9.78 -16.63 15.91
CA ALA A 39 9.06 -15.41 16.25
C ALA A 39 9.83 -14.16 15.78
N THR A 40 11.15 -14.19 15.92
CA THR A 40 12.06 -13.13 15.47
C THR A 40 12.00 -12.97 13.95
N GLU A 41 12.07 -14.07 13.19
CA GLU A 41 11.92 -14.07 11.72
C GLU A 41 10.56 -13.52 11.27
N LYS A 42 9.47 -14.04 11.84
CA LYS A 42 8.12 -13.57 11.53
C LYS A 42 7.92 -12.10 11.84
N THR A 43 8.52 -11.61 12.92
CA THR A 43 8.48 -10.20 13.30
C THR A 43 9.22 -9.34 12.28
N LEU A 44 10.40 -9.78 11.83
CA LEU A 44 11.16 -9.07 10.80
C LEU A 44 10.42 -9.00 9.45
N ASP A 45 9.83 -10.12 9.02
CA ASP A 45 8.99 -10.17 7.83
C ASP A 45 7.78 -9.24 7.94
N LEU A 46 7.13 -9.22 9.10
CA LEU A 46 6.02 -8.31 9.37
C LEU A 46 6.46 -6.84 9.27
N ILE A 47 7.55 -6.46 9.93
CA ILE A 47 8.06 -5.08 9.94
C ILE A 47 8.46 -4.65 8.54
N THR A 48 9.02 -5.56 7.75
CA THR A 48 9.33 -5.31 6.34
C THR A 48 8.06 -5.02 5.54
N LYS A 49 7.05 -5.90 5.66
CA LYS A 49 5.76 -5.74 4.97
C LYS A 49 5.04 -4.45 5.40
N VAL A 50 4.94 -4.19 6.71
CA VAL A 50 4.26 -3.02 7.26
C VAL A 50 5.05 -1.73 6.98
N GLY A 51 6.38 -1.77 6.98
CA GLY A 51 7.23 -0.63 6.65
C GLY A 51 6.92 -0.04 5.28
N THR A 52 6.58 -0.88 4.29
CA THR A 52 6.11 -0.40 2.98
C THR A 52 4.81 0.43 3.08
N GLN A 53 3.91 0.07 4.00
CA GLN A 53 2.60 0.70 4.18
C GLN A 53 2.68 1.98 5.00
N VAL A 54 3.33 1.93 6.17
CA VAL A 54 3.44 3.10 7.08
C VAL A 54 4.63 4.02 6.81
N GLY A 55 5.52 3.64 5.88
CA GLY A 55 6.73 4.39 5.54
C GLY A 55 7.85 4.24 6.57
N ASN A 56 8.82 5.15 6.53
CA ASN A 56 10.02 5.13 7.39
C ASN A 56 9.75 5.39 8.88
N GLY A 57 8.49 5.37 9.34
CA GLY A 57 8.11 5.69 10.71
C GLY A 57 8.24 4.53 11.71
N LEU A 58 8.73 3.35 11.30
CA LEU A 58 8.98 2.22 12.18
C LEU A 58 10.41 2.27 12.72
N ASP A 59 10.57 2.67 13.97
CA ASP A 59 11.86 2.70 14.67
C ASP A 59 12.19 1.32 15.25
N VAL A 60 12.32 0.30 14.40
CA VAL A 60 12.72 -1.05 14.82
C VAL A 60 14.23 -1.16 14.72
N THR A 61 14.89 -1.64 15.77
CA THR A 61 16.31 -1.96 15.77
C THR A 61 16.51 -3.46 15.54
N VAL A 62 17.45 -3.82 14.69
CA VAL A 62 17.89 -5.20 14.50
C VAL A 62 19.35 -5.33 14.93
N LYS A 63 19.65 -6.36 15.71
CA LYS A 63 21.02 -6.83 15.96
C LYS A 63 21.27 -8.05 15.09
N TYR A 64 22.38 -8.07 14.37
CA TYR A 64 22.71 -9.12 13.41
C TYR A 64 24.23 -9.29 13.31
N ILE A 65 24.69 -10.42 12.79
CA ILE A 65 26.09 -10.60 12.40
C ILE A 65 26.25 -10.12 10.96
N ASP A 66 27.15 -9.17 10.74
CA ASP A 66 27.48 -8.67 9.42
C ASP A 66 28.39 -9.69 8.71
N ASP A 67 27.89 -10.36 7.67
CA ASP A 67 28.66 -11.43 6.99
C ASP A 67 29.96 -10.94 6.32
N LYS A 68 30.13 -9.63 6.06
CA LYS A 68 31.38 -9.12 5.48
C LYS A 68 32.48 -9.04 6.53
N THR A 69 32.11 -8.64 7.75
CA THR A 69 33.07 -8.38 8.84
C THR A 69 33.09 -9.47 9.89
N GLY A 70 32.07 -10.32 9.96
CA GLY A 70 31.84 -11.30 11.03
C GLY A 70 31.42 -10.67 12.36
N ASN A 71 31.31 -9.34 12.44
CA ASN A 71 31.05 -8.62 13.69
C ASN A 71 29.55 -8.48 13.95
N VAL A 72 29.21 -8.33 15.23
CA VAL A 72 27.85 -7.94 15.63
C VAL A 72 27.62 -6.48 15.27
N ALA A 73 26.61 -6.24 14.45
CA ALA A 73 26.10 -4.93 14.09
C ALA A 73 24.71 -4.69 14.70
N SER A 74 24.37 -3.42 14.90
CA SER A 74 23.06 -2.99 15.39
C SER A 74 22.62 -1.75 14.62
N ALA A 75 21.45 -1.80 14.01
CA ALA A 75 20.96 -0.70 13.18
C ALA A 75 19.43 -0.61 13.17
N LYS A 76 18.90 0.58 12.86
CA LYS A 76 17.48 0.73 12.57
C LYS A 76 17.17 0.05 11.23
N TRP A 77 16.14 -0.80 11.20
CA TRP A 77 15.76 -1.58 10.02
C TRP A 77 15.57 -0.69 8.78
N ASN A 78 14.83 0.41 8.92
CA ASN A 78 14.54 1.37 7.85
C ASN A 78 15.76 2.19 7.38
N LYS A 79 16.90 2.11 8.06
CA LYS A 79 18.16 2.77 7.67
C LYS A 79 19.13 1.82 6.99
N LEU A 80 18.86 0.52 7.02
CA LEU A 80 19.64 -0.47 6.30
C LEU A 80 19.34 -0.40 4.80
N GLY A 81 20.39 -0.52 3.99
CA GLY A 81 20.25 -0.67 2.54
C GLY A 81 19.50 -1.96 2.19
N LYS A 82 18.82 -1.97 1.03
CA LYS A 82 18.01 -3.11 0.58
C LYS A 82 18.81 -4.43 0.55
N ALA A 83 20.06 -4.38 0.10
CA ALA A 83 20.95 -5.54 0.08
C ALA A 83 21.17 -6.14 1.48
N THR A 84 21.42 -5.30 2.49
CA THR A 84 21.60 -5.74 3.88
C THR A 84 20.29 -6.26 4.46
N GLN A 85 19.15 -5.62 4.18
CA GLN A 85 17.84 -6.13 4.59
C GLN A 85 17.56 -7.51 3.99
N ASP A 86 17.86 -7.71 2.70
CA ASP A 86 17.64 -8.97 2.01
C ASP A 86 18.56 -10.08 2.52
N GLN A 87 19.83 -9.77 2.79
CA GLN A 87 20.77 -10.68 3.43
C GLN A 87 20.24 -11.15 4.79
N ILE A 88 19.84 -10.20 5.65
CA ILE A 88 19.31 -10.50 6.99
C ILE A 88 18.06 -11.40 6.88
N ARG A 89 17.20 -11.20 5.87
CA ARG A 89 16.00 -12.04 5.65
C ARG A 89 16.28 -13.38 4.99
N GLY A 90 17.32 -13.48 4.16
CA GLY A 90 17.61 -14.63 3.30
C GLY A 90 18.47 -15.71 3.96
N GLY A 91 18.78 -15.60 5.26
CA GLY A 91 19.62 -16.54 5.99
C GLY A 91 20.78 -15.89 6.76
N GLY A 92 20.88 -14.56 6.79
CA GLY A 92 21.79 -13.85 7.68
C GLY A 92 21.52 -14.14 9.16
N ARG A 93 22.55 -14.07 10.00
CA ARG A 93 22.45 -14.43 11.42
C ARG A 93 21.87 -13.26 12.23
N ILE A 94 20.55 -13.16 12.27
CA ILE A 94 19.83 -12.24 13.19
C ILE A 94 20.09 -12.69 14.62
N LEU A 95 20.38 -11.73 15.51
CA LEU A 95 20.53 -11.97 16.95
C LEU A 95 19.29 -11.54 17.71
N SER A 96 18.78 -10.33 17.45
CA SER A 96 17.53 -9.89 18.03
C SER A 96 16.82 -8.81 17.21
N VAL A 97 15.50 -8.72 17.40
CA VAL A 97 14.66 -7.63 16.88
C VAL A 97 14.05 -6.89 18.06
N ILE A 98 14.25 -5.58 18.11
CA ILE A 98 13.78 -4.70 19.17
C ILE A 98 12.70 -3.78 18.59
N VAL A 99 11.49 -3.89 19.13
CA VAL A 99 10.32 -3.08 18.76
C VAL A 99 9.99 -2.14 19.93
N PRO A 100 10.23 -0.82 19.80
CA PRO A 100 9.86 0.13 20.83
C PRO A 100 8.34 0.22 21.04
N ALA A 101 7.90 0.53 22.25
CA ALA A 101 6.48 0.66 22.59
C ALA A 101 5.72 1.64 21.68
N GLY A 102 6.33 2.79 21.34
CA GLY A 102 5.74 3.79 20.43
C GLY A 102 5.59 3.32 18.97
N THR A 103 6.22 2.20 18.60
CA THR A 103 6.16 1.61 17.26
C THR A 103 5.00 0.60 17.13
N ALA A 104 4.56 -0.01 18.23
CA ALA A 104 3.50 -1.03 18.25
C ALA A 104 2.19 -0.56 17.58
N GLY A 105 1.71 0.64 17.93
CA GLY A 105 0.49 1.19 17.35
C GLY A 105 0.60 1.43 15.83
N LYS A 106 1.77 1.83 15.34
CA LYS A 106 2.04 2.01 13.91
C LYS A 106 2.03 0.66 13.18
N ILE A 107 2.60 -0.39 13.78
CA ILE A 107 2.56 -1.76 13.24
C ILE A 107 1.11 -2.23 13.09
N VAL A 108 0.30 -2.09 14.15
CA VAL A 108 -1.13 -2.47 14.11
C VAL A 108 -1.89 -1.71 13.03
N LYS A 109 -1.65 -0.40 12.90
CA LYS A 109 -2.26 0.41 11.83
C LYS A 109 -1.87 -0.12 10.44
N GLY A 110 -0.59 -0.38 10.20
CA GLY A 110 -0.12 -0.92 8.92
C GLY A 110 -0.66 -2.31 8.60
N ILE A 111 -0.84 -3.18 9.60
CA ILE A 111 -1.52 -4.48 9.42
C ILE A 111 -2.98 -4.27 8.96
N LYS A 112 -3.71 -3.36 9.62
CA LYS A 112 -5.10 -3.05 9.24
C LYS A 112 -5.19 -2.53 7.81
N GLU A 113 -4.27 -1.65 7.41
CA GLU A 113 -4.15 -1.12 6.05
C GLU A 113 -3.84 -2.24 5.04
N ALA A 114 -2.86 -3.11 5.32
CA ALA A 114 -2.53 -4.25 4.45
C ALA A 114 -3.71 -5.23 4.30
N LYS A 115 -4.44 -5.51 5.38
CA LYS A 115 -5.66 -6.35 5.33
C LYS A 115 -6.76 -5.72 4.49
N ALA A 116 -6.94 -4.41 4.56
CA ALA A 116 -7.92 -3.69 3.74
C ALA A 116 -7.53 -3.76 2.24
N LEU A 117 -6.26 -3.56 1.90
CA LEU A 117 -5.75 -3.69 0.53
C LEU A 117 -5.95 -5.11 -0.01
N ARG A 118 -5.59 -6.15 0.75
CA ARG A 118 -5.83 -7.55 0.35
C ARG A 118 -7.31 -7.82 0.09
N LYS A 119 -8.19 -7.27 0.93
CA LYS A 119 -9.63 -7.42 0.74
C LYS A 119 -10.10 -6.70 -0.52
N LEU A 120 -9.57 -5.52 -0.82
CA LEU A 120 -9.82 -4.84 -2.09
C LEU A 120 -9.38 -5.71 -3.27
N ASP A 121 -8.18 -6.29 -3.23
CA ASP A 121 -7.70 -7.15 -4.32
C ASP A 121 -8.61 -8.37 -4.52
N LYS A 122 -9.13 -8.98 -3.44
CA LYS A 122 -10.15 -10.05 -3.54
C LYS A 122 -11.46 -9.56 -4.14
N LEU A 123 -11.91 -8.34 -3.81
CA LEU A 123 -13.12 -7.75 -4.41
C LEU A 123 -12.95 -7.52 -5.91
N ILE A 124 -11.78 -7.03 -6.33
CA ILE A 124 -11.44 -6.84 -7.75
C ILE A 124 -11.37 -8.20 -8.44
N ALA A 125 -10.66 -9.19 -7.89
CA ALA A 125 -10.54 -10.52 -8.49
C ALA A 125 -11.89 -11.21 -8.70
N ASN A 126 -12.86 -10.97 -7.81
CA ASN A 126 -14.22 -11.49 -7.90
C ASN A 126 -15.19 -10.56 -8.66
N GLY A 127 -14.70 -9.44 -9.20
CA GLY A 127 -15.49 -8.47 -9.92
C GLY A 127 -15.93 -8.94 -11.30
N LYS A 128 -16.85 -8.21 -11.91
CA LYS A 128 -17.31 -8.47 -13.28
C LYS A 128 -16.31 -7.88 -14.27
N ASN A 129 -15.71 -8.73 -15.09
CA ASN A 129 -14.80 -8.29 -16.16
C ASN A 129 -15.58 -7.85 -17.41
N ASN A 130 -15.11 -6.78 -18.05
CA ASN A 130 -15.54 -6.33 -19.39
C ASN A 130 -14.29 -5.91 -20.20
N SER A 131 -14.45 -5.62 -21.49
CA SER A 131 -13.37 -5.03 -22.29
C SER A 131 -13.18 -3.55 -21.96
N ALA A 132 -11.95 -3.07 -22.06
CA ALA A 132 -11.63 -1.65 -21.98
C ALA A 132 -12.32 -0.87 -23.11
N ASP A 133 -12.43 -1.45 -24.31
CA ASP A 133 -13.10 -0.82 -25.45
C ASP A 133 -14.58 -0.54 -25.17
N TRP A 134 -15.28 -1.50 -24.53
CA TRP A 134 -16.65 -1.27 -24.07
C TRP A 134 -16.71 -0.14 -23.03
N ALA A 135 -15.80 -0.14 -22.05
CA ALA A 135 -15.77 0.92 -21.05
C ALA A 135 -15.48 2.30 -21.65
N ASN A 136 -14.57 2.36 -22.63
CA ASN A 136 -14.21 3.58 -23.35
C ASN A 136 -15.38 4.11 -24.19
N SER A 137 -16.20 3.24 -24.78
CA SER A 137 -17.40 3.64 -25.55
C SER A 137 -18.46 4.40 -24.73
N GLN A 138 -18.36 4.35 -23.40
CA GLN A 138 -19.27 5.08 -22.50
C GLN A 138 -18.86 6.54 -22.31
N PHE A 139 -17.69 6.96 -22.80
CA PHE A 139 -17.22 8.33 -22.74
C PHE A 139 -17.52 9.04 -24.07
N PRO A 140 -17.76 10.37 -24.06
CA PRO A 140 -17.88 11.15 -25.28
C PRO A 140 -16.68 10.97 -26.22
N GLU A 141 -16.95 10.81 -27.51
CA GLU A 141 -15.94 10.53 -28.55
C GLU A 141 -14.79 11.55 -28.62
N LYS A 142 -15.06 12.80 -28.22
CA LYS A 142 -14.04 13.86 -28.13
C LYS A 142 -12.95 13.61 -27.08
N TYR A 143 -13.14 12.65 -26.18
CA TYR A 143 -12.15 12.30 -25.16
C TYR A 143 -11.31 11.11 -25.62
N GLY A 144 -9.99 11.22 -25.47
CA GLY A 144 -9.11 10.07 -25.57
C GLY A 144 -9.55 8.96 -24.61
N PRO A 145 -9.46 7.68 -25.03
CA PRO A 145 -9.95 6.56 -24.23
C PRO A 145 -9.23 6.53 -22.87
N PRO A 146 -9.94 6.52 -21.73
CA PRO A 146 -9.28 6.55 -20.43
C PRO A 146 -8.63 5.22 -20.06
N TYR A 147 -9.12 4.09 -20.59
CA TYR A 147 -8.53 2.77 -20.38
C TYR A 147 -7.79 2.32 -21.64
N THR A 148 -6.67 1.61 -21.49
CA THR A 148 -5.89 1.11 -22.64
C THR A 148 -6.75 0.19 -23.51
N PRO A 149 -7.00 0.52 -24.80
CA PRO A 149 -7.74 -0.33 -25.73
C PRO A 149 -7.19 -1.77 -25.80
N GLY A 150 -8.05 -2.75 -26.04
CA GLY A 150 -7.66 -4.17 -26.09
C GLY A 150 -7.32 -4.81 -24.74
N THR A 151 -7.45 -4.08 -23.62
CA THR A 151 -7.29 -4.63 -22.26
C THR A 151 -8.63 -4.93 -21.58
N LYS A 152 -8.59 -5.36 -20.31
CA LYS A 152 -9.79 -5.63 -19.50
C LYS A 152 -9.98 -4.54 -18.45
N VAL A 153 -11.24 -4.30 -18.13
CA VAL A 153 -11.65 -3.57 -16.92
C VAL A 153 -12.42 -4.50 -16.00
N THR A 154 -12.46 -4.15 -14.72
CA THR A 154 -13.19 -4.91 -13.71
C THR A 154 -14.09 -3.99 -12.91
N ASP A 155 -15.39 -4.30 -12.91
CA ASP A 155 -16.39 -3.63 -12.10
C ASP A 155 -16.57 -4.41 -10.79
N PHE A 156 -16.43 -3.73 -9.66
CA PHE A 156 -16.61 -4.31 -8.33
C PHE A 156 -17.38 -3.34 -7.42
N VAL A 157 -17.81 -3.85 -6.26
CA VAL A 157 -18.58 -3.08 -5.29
C VAL A 157 -17.72 -2.80 -4.06
N SER A 158 -17.63 -1.53 -3.66
CA SER A 158 -16.93 -1.14 -2.44
C SER A 158 -17.54 -1.82 -1.21
N ASP A 159 -16.69 -2.25 -0.29
CA ASP A 159 -17.09 -2.78 1.01
C ASP A 159 -17.10 -1.71 2.12
N GLY A 160 -16.81 -0.46 1.77
CA GLY A 160 -16.72 0.64 2.72
C GLY A 160 -15.53 0.58 3.66
N LYS A 161 -14.46 -0.16 3.34
CA LYS A 161 -13.27 -0.28 4.21
C LYS A 161 -12.03 0.38 3.63
N THR A 162 -11.86 0.37 2.31
CA THR A 162 -10.65 0.87 1.67
C THR A 162 -10.72 2.36 1.37
N LYS A 163 -9.64 3.07 1.71
CA LYS A 163 -9.44 4.48 1.38
C LYS A 163 -8.72 4.59 0.04
N PHE A 164 -9.19 5.48 -0.80
CA PHE A 164 -8.57 5.87 -2.05
C PHE A 164 -8.16 7.33 -1.97
N VAL A 165 -7.33 7.75 -2.93
CA VAL A 165 -6.91 9.13 -3.08
C VAL A 165 -7.24 9.65 -4.47
N ARG A 166 -7.37 10.96 -4.58
CA ARG A 166 -7.51 11.67 -5.84
C ARG A 166 -6.53 12.82 -5.82
N VAL A 167 -5.77 12.97 -6.89
CA VAL A 167 -4.92 14.14 -7.06
C VAL A 167 -5.71 15.27 -7.69
N VAL A 168 -5.35 16.49 -7.32
CA VAL A 168 -6.02 17.72 -7.74
C VAL A 168 -4.97 18.70 -8.24
N SER A 169 -5.40 19.62 -9.08
CA SER A 169 -4.61 20.73 -9.60
C SER A 169 -5.45 22.00 -9.52
N ASN A 170 -4.83 23.16 -9.71
CA ASN A 170 -5.52 24.45 -9.70
C ASN A 170 -6.60 24.56 -10.80
N LYS A 171 -6.55 23.66 -11.80
CA LYS A 171 -7.47 23.58 -12.93
C LYS A 171 -8.44 22.39 -12.84
N SER A 172 -8.37 21.57 -11.80
CA SER A 172 -9.25 20.40 -11.64
C SER A 172 -10.03 20.44 -10.33
N PRO A 173 -11.33 20.10 -10.35
CA PRO A 173 -12.13 20.09 -9.15
C PRO A 173 -11.66 18.99 -8.19
N GLN A 174 -11.76 19.29 -6.89
CA GLN A 174 -11.48 18.35 -5.81
C GLN A 174 -12.31 17.06 -5.94
N LYS A 175 -13.54 17.17 -6.42
CA LYS A 175 -14.43 16.03 -6.67
C LYS A 175 -14.30 15.56 -8.11
N GLY A 176 -14.27 14.26 -8.30
CA GLY A 176 -14.35 13.64 -9.62
C GLY A 176 -14.34 12.13 -9.54
N GLN A 177 -14.62 11.50 -10.67
CA GLN A 177 -14.77 10.04 -10.75
C GLN A 177 -13.45 9.27 -10.60
N TRP A 178 -12.33 9.86 -10.98
CA TRP A 178 -11.03 9.19 -11.00
C TRP A 178 -10.34 9.25 -9.63
N ILE A 179 -10.03 8.08 -9.10
CA ILE A 179 -9.30 7.83 -7.85
C ILE A 179 -8.21 6.78 -8.08
N MET A 180 -7.28 6.67 -7.13
CA MET A 180 -6.13 5.76 -7.17
C MET A 180 -5.87 5.18 -5.78
N ARG A 181 -5.14 4.07 -5.71
CA ARG A 181 -4.62 3.60 -4.41
C ARG A 181 -3.50 4.54 -3.97
N GLN A 182 -3.46 4.85 -2.68
CA GLN A 182 -2.40 5.68 -2.12
C GLN A 182 -1.01 5.05 -2.34
N SER A 183 -0.92 3.72 -2.29
CA SER A 183 0.31 2.97 -2.60
C SER A 183 0.83 3.23 -4.01
N ASP A 184 -0.05 3.50 -4.97
CA ASP A 184 0.33 3.63 -6.38
C ASP A 184 0.99 4.98 -6.68
N ILE A 185 0.90 5.95 -5.77
CA ILE A 185 1.55 7.27 -5.86
C ILE A 185 2.55 7.56 -4.76
N LYS A 186 2.70 6.66 -3.79
CA LYS A 186 3.59 6.88 -2.64
C LYS A 186 5.04 6.96 -3.12
N GLY A 187 5.70 8.07 -2.79
CA GLY A 187 7.10 8.31 -3.16
C GLY A 187 7.30 8.77 -4.61
N LEU A 188 6.22 8.98 -5.37
CA LEU A 188 6.30 9.57 -6.71
C LEU A 188 6.25 11.11 -6.61
N THR A 189 6.99 11.78 -7.49
CA THR A 189 6.85 13.23 -7.68
C THR A 189 5.52 13.55 -8.37
N PRO A 190 4.99 14.79 -8.26
CA PRO A 190 3.79 15.18 -9.00
C PRO A 190 3.87 14.91 -10.51
N GLN A 191 5.04 15.13 -11.12
CA GLN A 191 5.27 14.84 -12.53
C GLN A 191 5.15 13.33 -12.82
N GLN A 192 5.78 12.48 -12.01
CA GLN A 192 5.67 11.02 -12.15
C GLN A 192 4.25 10.51 -11.96
N ILE A 193 3.48 11.13 -11.05
CA ILE A 193 2.06 10.81 -10.88
C ILE A 193 1.29 11.19 -12.15
N ALA A 194 1.52 12.39 -12.68
CA ALA A 194 0.86 12.82 -13.89
C ALA A 194 1.18 11.93 -15.09
N ASP A 195 2.44 11.51 -15.26
CA ASP A 195 2.84 10.60 -16.34
C ASP A 195 2.23 9.20 -16.19
N LYS A 196 2.28 8.63 -14.97
CA LYS A 196 1.73 7.30 -14.68
C LYS A 196 0.21 7.20 -14.86
N PHE A 197 -0.50 8.29 -14.62
CA PHE A 197 -1.96 8.35 -14.68
C PHE A 197 -2.48 9.18 -15.85
N ALA A 198 -1.61 9.54 -16.81
CA ALA A 198 -1.94 10.33 -17.99
C ALA A 198 -2.83 11.55 -17.66
N LEU A 199 -2.40 12.36 -16.70
CA LEU A 199 -3.16 13.51 -16.23
C LEU A 199 -2.90 14.73 -17.10
N GLU A 200 -3.96 15.44 -17.51
CA GLU A 200 -3.85 16.68 -18.28
C GLU A 200 -2.95 17.73 -17.60
N ASN A 201 -3.01 17.80 -16.27
CA ASN A 201 -2.24 18.77 -15.48
C ASN A 201 -1.41 18.08 -14.42
N VAL A 202 -0.22 18.63 -14.16
CA VAL A 202 0.60 18.23 -13.00
C VAL A 202 -0.18 18.56 -11.73
N PRO A 203 -0.41 17.59 -10.83
CA PRO A 203 -1.20 17.83 -9.65
C PRO A 203 -0.43 18.67 -8.62
N THR A 204 -1.15 19.51 -7.89
CA THR A 204 -0.62 20.39 -6.83
C THR A 204 -1.04 19.93 -5.44
N GLY A 205 -1.93 18.95 -5.35
CA GLY A 205 -2.31 18.35 -4.08
C GLY A 205 -3.08 17.05 -4.22
N ILE A 206 -3.50 16.53 -3.08
CA ILE A 206 -4.18 15.25 -2.91
C ILE A 206 -5.35 15.40 -1.96
N THR A 207 -6.47 14.78 -2.31
CA THR A 207 -7.60 14.53 -1.40
C THR A 207 -7.82 13.04 -1.28
N SER A 208 -8.62 12.63 -0.31
CA SER A 208 -8.91 11.24 -0.06
C SER A 208 -10.40 10.98 0.15
N ILE A 209 -10.82 9.79 -0.21
CA ILE A 209 -12.20 9.33 -0.12
C ILE A 209 -12.22 7.87 0.33
N LYS A 210 -13.26 7.51 1.09
CA LYS A 210 -13.53 6.13 1.47
C LYS A 210 -14.94 5.79 0.96
N PRO A 211 -15.06 5.27 -0.27
CA PRO A 211 -16.35 5.02 -0.90
C PRO A 211 -17.22 4.11 -0.01
N PRO A 212 -18.44 4.52 0.36
CA PRO A 212 -19.33 3.69 1.18
C PRO A 212 -19.57 2.28 0.62
N LYS A 213 -20.01 1.36 1.48
CA LYS A 213 -20.41 0.02 1.04
C LYS A 213 -21.54 0.14 0.00
N GLY A 214 -21.42 -0.57 -1.12
CA GLY A 214 -22.42 -0.58 -2.18
C GLY A 214 -22.09 0.30 -3.39
N VAL A 215 -21.12 1.22 -3.27
CA VAL A 215 -20.67 2.05 -4.39
C VAL A 215 -20.00 1.19 -5.45
N LYS A 216 -20.39 1.37 -6.71
CA LYS A 216 -19.79 0.68 -7.86
C LYS A 216 -18.51 1.39 -8.28
N ILE A 217 -17.47 0.60 -8.50
CA ILE A 217 -16.15 1.08 -8.92
C ILE A 217 -15.68 0.24 -10.10
N ARG A 218 -15.14 0.89 -11.12
CA ARG A 218 -14.42 0.24 -12.23
C ARG A 218 -12.93 0.43 -12.06
N THR A 219 -12.13 -0.58 -12.37
CA THR A 219 -10.68 -0.45 -12.44
C THR A 219 -10.11 -1.00 -13.74
N GLY A 220 -8.99 -0.44 -14.20
CA GLY A 220 -8.31 -0.87 -15.41
C GLY A 220 -7.00 -0.14 -15.63
N LYS A 221 -6.26 -0.55 -16.67
CA LYS A 221 -5.00 0.07 -17.07
C LYS A 221 -5.28 1.44 -17.71
N VAL A 222 -4.55 2.45 -17.28
CA VAL A 222 -4.61 3.82 -17.80
C VAL A 222 -4.04 3.85 -19.23
N ASN A 223 -4.78 4.45 -20.18
CA ASN A 223 -4.26 4.67 -21.52
C ASN A 223 -3.24 5.83 -21.58
N GLU A 224 -2.48 5.89 -22.65
CA GLU A 224 -1.78 7.12 -23.03
C GLU A 224 -2.79 8.24 -23.31
N ASN A 225 -2.56 9.44 -22.77
CA ASN A 225 -3.39 10.61 -22.99
C ASN A 225 -2.62 11.89 -22.62
N PHE A 226 -2.99 13.04 -23.20
CA PHE A 226 -2.36 14.34 -22.92
C PHE A 226 -0.83 14.32 -23.03
N ASP A 227 -0.30 13.65 -24.06
CA ASP A 227 1.14 13.45 -24.30
C ASP A 227 1.88 12.76 -23.14
N ARG A 228 1.16 11.93 -22.37
CA ARG A 228 1.69 11.18 -21.23
C ARG A 228 1.41 9.69 -21.37
N PRO A 229 2.38 8.84 -21.01
CA PRO A 229 2.36 7.41 -21.33
C PRO A 229 1.25 6.62 -20.61
N GLY A 230 0.78 7.08 -19.45
CA GLY A 230 -0.18 6.34 -18.63
C GLY A 230 0.43 5.02 -18.13
N GLY A 231 -0.35 3.93 -18.23
CA GLY A 231 0.08 2.59 -17.85
C GLY A 231 -0.10 2.22 -16.37
N GLY A 232 -0.48 3.18 -15.51
CA GLY A 232 -0.93 2.90 -14.15
C GLY A 232 -2.25 2.11 -14.08
N THR A 233 -2.70 1.80 -12.87
CA THR A 233 -4.03 1.23 -12.62
C THR A 233 -4.90 2.30 -11.98
N GLN A 234 -5.97 2.72 -12.66
CA GLN A 234 -6.91 3.72 -12.16
C GLN A 234 -8.21 3.10 -11.68
N PHE A 235 -8.96 3.87 -10.90
CA PHE A 235 -10.27 3.49 -10.38
C PHE A 235 -11.26 4.60 -10.70
N GLN A 236 -12.40 4.24 -11.25
CA GLN A 236 -13.51 5.13 -11.57
C GLN A 236 -14.67 4.85 -10.62
N LEU A 237 -15.09 5.88 -9.89
CA LEU A 237 -16.38 5.88 -9.20
C LEU A 237 -17.47 5.95 -10.25
N LEU A 238 -18.35 4.93 -10.29
CA LEU A 238 -19.49 4.90 -11.20
C LEU A 238 -20.73 5.59 -10.62
N ASP A 239 -20.66 5.96 -9.34
CA ASP A 239 -21.68 6.71 -8.62
C ASP A 239 -21.09 8.03 -8.09
N GLU A 240 -21.90 9.09 -8.01
CA GLU A 240 -21.50 10.30 -7.29
C GLU A 240 -21.53 10.05 -5.78
N ILE A 241 -20.44 10.40 -5.08
CA ILE A 241 -20.31 10.17 -3.64
C ILE A 241 -19.88 11.42 -2.87
N LYS A 242 -20.40 11.53 -1.64
CA LYS A 242 -20.02 12.53 -0.63
C LYS A 242 -18.90 11.99 0.28
N GLY A 243 -18.33 12.86 1.11
CA GLY A 243 -17.34 12.46 2.13
C GLY A 243 -15.87 12.62 1.73
N TRP A 244 -15.58 13.48 0.76
CA TRP A 244 -14.21 13.85 0.40
C TRP A 244 -13.52 14.59 1.54
N SER A 245 -12.27 14.23 1.84
CA SER A 245 -11.44 14.97 2.80
C SER A 245 -10.95 16.30 2.23
N ASN A 246 -10.42 17.18 3.07
CA ASN A 246 -9.73 18.40 2.60
C ASN A 246 -8.55 18.04 1.70
N VAL A 247 -8.22 18.95 0.78
CA VAL A 247 -7.02 18.85 -0.04
C VAL A 247 -5.79 19.11 0.83
N THR A 248 -4.78 18.28 0.68
CA THR A 248 -3.42 18.50 1.20
C THR A 248 -2.50 18.82 0.02
N PRO A 249 -1.79 19.95 0.01
CA PRO A 249 -0.79 20.24 -1.03
C PRO A 249 0.33 19.18 -1.05
N PHE A 250 0.95 18.99 -2.22
CA PHE A 250 2.14 18.15 -2.36
C PHE A 250 3.41 18.83 -1.84
#